data_AF-A0A3D1TL98-F1
#
_entry.id   AF-A0A3D1TL98-F1
#
_cell.length_a   1.000
_cell.length_b   1.000
_cell.length_c   1.000
_cell.angle_alpha   90.00
_cell.angle_beta   90.00
_cell.angle_gamma   90.00
#
_symmetry.space_group_name_H-M   'P 1'
#
loop_
_entity.id
_entity.type
_entity.pdbx_description
1 polymer ?
#
loop_
_entity_poly.entity_id
_entity_poly.type
_entity_poly.pdbx_seq_one_letter_code
_entity_poly.pdbx_strand_id
1 'polypeptide(L)'
;WGRMGDCFWTLKDNNRALECYREAERLSAGDEFLLAQALFKQGRTLEALGQTQEALDLYTRVVYDATLAGGPDGDGETAPANRLTLIQDPYWVSRCAFSAGDMLERQGEYMQAIRMYRRVVQLGGSAADEANRRLRRWNQRVDVAEATNTANMAGVN
;
A
#
# COMPACT_ATOMS: atom_id res chain seq x y z
N TRP A 1 -3.93 0.85 -23.15
CA TRP A 1 -3.24 1.81 -22.26
C TRP A 1 -2.35 1.13 -21.22
N GLY A 2 -2.87 0.30 -20.30
CA GLY A 2 -2.02 -0.36 -19.28
C GLY A 2 -0.79 -1.12 -19.83
N ARG A 3 -0.96 -2.01 -20.82
CA ARG A 3 0.17 -2.73 -21.44
C ARG A 3 1.14 -1.82 -22.20
N MET A 4 0.64 -0.74 -22.78
CA MET A 4 1.48 0.25 -23.48
C MET A 4 2.33 1.02 -22.46
N GLY A 5 1.74 1.37 -21.31
CA GLY A 5 2.48 1.89 -20.18
C GLY A 5 3.55 0.94 -19.68
N ASP A 6 3.26 -0.37 -19.62
CA ASP A 6 4.26 -1.38 -19.24
C ASP A 6 5.45 -1.40 -20.22
N CYS A 7 5.20 -1.25 -21.53
CA CYS A 7 6.26 -1.13 -22.53
C CYS A 7 7.14 0.10 -22.27
N PHE A 8 6.56 1.29 -22.06
CA PHE A 8 7.32 2.51 -21.78
C PHE A 8 8.08 2.43 -20.46
N TRP A 9 7.48 1.81 -19.44
CA TRP A 9 8.12 1.54 -18.16
C TRP A 9 9.36 0.65 -18.31
N THR A 10 9.27 -0.43 -19.10
CA THR A 10 10.43 -1.29 -19.39
C THR A 10 11.52 -0.53 -20.13
N LEU A 11 11.14 0.38 -21.03
CA LEU A 11 12.07 1.27 -21.76
C LEU A 11 12.62 2.43 -20.91
N LYS A 12 12.23 2.54 -19.63
CA LYS A 12 12.58 3.63 -18.71
C LYS A 12 12.09 5.02 -19.15
N ASP A 13 11.15 5.07 -20.08
CA ASP A 13 10.44 6.29 -20.43
C ASP A 13 9.28 6.52 -19.45
N ASN A 14 9.64 6.93 -18.24
CA ASN A 14 8.71 7.06 -17.12
C ASN A 14 7.63 8.13 -17.38
N ASN A 15 7.92 9.18 -18.14
CA ASN A 15 6.92 10.21 -18.46
C ASN A 15 5.81 9.63 -19.33
N ARG A 16 6.15 8.93 -20.41
CA ARG A 16 5.14 8.30 -21.29
C ARG A 16 4.43 7.14 -20.61
N ALA A 17 5.14 6.41 -19.74
CA ALA A 17 4.50 5.38 -18.91
C ALA A 17 3.41 6.00 -18.02
N LEU A 18 3.71 7.12 -17.36
CA LEU A 18 2.77 7.82 -16.49
C LEU A 18 1.54 8.31 -17.26
N GLU A 19 1.72 8.91 -18.43
CA GLU A 19 0.60 9.30 -19.32
C GLU A 19 -0.28 8.09 -19.68
N CYS A 20 0.34 6.97 -20.04
CA CYS A 20 -0.39 5.75 -20.38
C CYS A 20 -1.19 5.20 -19.19
N TYR A 21 -0.66 5.28 -17.97
CA TYR A 21 -1.35 4.81 -16.78
C TYR A 21 -2.45 5.78 -16.31
N ARG A 22 -2.33 7.09 -16.57
CA ARG A 22 -3.41 8.07 -16.38
C ARG A 22 -4.59 7.80 -17.31
N GLU A 23 -4.30 7.50 -18.59
CA GLU A 23 -5.36 7.07 -19.51
C GLU A 23 -5.96 5.71 -19.12
N ALA A 24 -5.16 4.79 -18.56
CA ALA A 24 -5.68 3.53 -18.04
C ALA A 24 -6.65 3.75 -16.87
N GLU A 25 -6.32 4.64 -15.91
CA GLU A 25 -7.22 5.04 -14.81
C GLU A 25 -8.53 5.60 -15.37
N ARG A 26 -8.46 6.57 -16.31
CA ARG A 26 -9.65 7.20 -16.91
C ARG A 26 -10.60 6.18 -17.56
N LEU A 27 -10.05 5.09 -18.09
CA LEU A 27 -10.81 4.06 -18.79
C LEU A 27 -11.22 2.88 -17.89
N SER A 28 -10.83 2.87 -16.61
CA SER A 28 -11.15 1.80 -15.66
C SER A 28 -12.56 1.96 -15.04
N ALA A 29 -13.48 2.63 -15.73
CA ALA A 29 -14.80 2.95 -15.20
C ALA A 29 -15.57 1.67 -14.80
N GLY A 30 -15.88 1.55 -13.51
CA GLY A 30 -16.61 0.40 -12.95
C GLY A 30 -15.77 -0.85 -12.68
N ASP A 31 -14.46 -0.83 -12.93
CA ASP A 31 -13.54 -1.94 -12.64
C ASP A 31 -12.53 -1.52 -11.58
N GLU A 32 -12.85 -1.85 -10.32
CA GLU A 32 -12.05 -1.54 -9.14
C GLU A 32 -10.65 -2.17 -9.21
N PHE A 33 -10.52 -3.36 -9.81
CA PHE A 33 -9.24 -4.05 -9.95
C PHE A 33 -8.32 -3.34 -10.95
N LEU A 34 -8.85 -2.96 -12.12
CA LEU A 34 -8.09 -2.20 -13.13
C LEU A 34 -7.75 -0.79 -12.64
N LEU A 35 -8.66 -0.16 -11.89
CA LEU A 35 -8.41 1.13 -11.27
C LEU A 35 -7.26 1.03 -10.25
N ALA A 36 -7.31 0.07 -9.32
CA ALA A 36 -6.23 -0.16 -8.35
C ALA A 36 -4.89 -0.49 -9.04
N GLN A 37 -4.92 -1.28 -10.12
CA GLN A 37 -3.73 -1.56 -10.93
C GLN A 37 -3.15 -0.28 -11.55
N ALA A 38 -3.98 0.56 -12.17
CA ALA A 38 -3.54 1.78 -12.82
C ALA A 38 -2.91 2.73 -11.80
N LEU A 39 -3.56 2.95 -10.66
CA LEU A 39 -3.06 3.79 -9.57
C LEU A 39 -1.74 3.29 -8.99
N PHE A 40 -1.61 1.97 -8.78
CA PHE A 40 -0.34 1.39 -8.33
C PHE A 40 0.79 1.64 -9.34
N LYS A 41 0.52 1.43 -10.63
CA LYS A 41 1.54 1.64 -11.69
C LYS A 41 1.91 3.11 -11.83
N GLN A 42 0.95 4.03 -11.70
CA GLN A 42 1.25 5.47 -11.60
C GLN A 42 2.15 5.76 -10.40
N GLY A 43 1.80 5.27 -9.20
CA GLY A 43 2.61 5.48 -7.99
C GLY A 43 4.04 4.98 -8.15
N ARG A 44 4.25 3.81 -8.75
CA ARG A 44 5.59 3.28 -9.04
C ARG A 44 6.36 4.13 -10.03
N THR A 45 5.65 4.73 -10.98
CA THR A 45 6.23 5.59 -12.00
C THR A 45 6.66 6.93 -11.41
N LEU A 46 5.84 7.50 -10.53
CA LEU A 46 6.15 8.70 -9.75
C LEU A 46 7.33 8.46 -8.79
N GLU A 47 7.42 7.31 -8.13
CA GLU A 47 8.59 6.94 -7.32
C GLU A 47 9.87 6.97 -8.17
N ALA A 48 9.84 6.39 -9.38
CA ALA A 48 10.99 6.39 -10.28
C ALA A 48 11.34 7.77 -10.86
N LEU A 49 10.38 8.70 -10.87
CA LEU A 49 10.58 10.11 -11.21
C LEU A 49 11.02 10.97 -10.02
N GLY A 50 11.10 10.41 -8.81
CA GLY A 50 11.44 11.13 -7.58
C GLY A 50 10.26 11.87 -6.93
N GLN A 51 9.06 11.78 -7.50
CA GLN A 51 7.81 12.39 -6.99
C GLN A 51 7.23 11.55 -5.85
N THR A 52 8.00 11.45 -4.77
CA THR A 52 7.76 10.52 -3.65
C THR A 52 6.44 10.82 -2.92
N GLN A 53 6.08 12.09 -2.74
CA GLN A 53 4.84 12.44 -2.04
C GLN A 53 3.60 12.05 -2.87
N GLU A 54 3.57 12.41 -4.15
CA GLU A 54 2.47 12.06 -5.06
C GLU A 54 2.31 10.53 -5.17
N ALA A 55 3.42 9.79 -5.21
CA ALA A 55 3.40 8.33 -5.19
C ALA A 55 2.74 7.77 -3.91
N LEU A 56 3.11 8.32 -2.76
CA LEU A 56 2.56 7.90 -1.47
C LEU A 56 1.06 8.20 -1.37
N ASP A 57 0.61 9.34 -1.89
CA ASP A 57 -0.80 9.72 -1.91
C ASP A 57 -1.62 8.73 -2.76
N LEU A 58 -1.10 8.33 -3.94
CA LEU A 58 -1.76 7.33 -4.78
C LEU A 58 -1.84 5.95 -4.12
N TYR A 59 -0.75 5.50 -3.49
CA TYR A 59 -0.77 4.23 -2.77
C TYR A 59 -1.75 4.25 -1.60
N THR A 60 -1.75 5.34 -0.82
CA THR A 60 -2.65 5.52 0.33
C THR A 60 -4.12 5.54 -0.12
N ARG A 61 -4.42 6.21 -1.25
CA ARG A 61 -5.76 6.19 -1.85
C ARG A 61 -6.22 4.76 -2.12
N VAL A 62 -5.41 3.90 -2.74
CA VAL A 62 -5.80 2.51 -3.00
C VAL A 62 -6.03 1.71 -1.72
N VAL A 63 -5.26 1.99 -0.66
CA VAL A 63 -5.31 1.23 0.60
C VAL A 63 -6.54 1.55 1.44
N TYR A 64 -7.03 2.79 1.38
CA TYR A 64 -8.13 3.28 2.22
C TYR A 64 -9.41 3.59 1.46
N ASP A 65 -9.41 3.59 0.13
CA ASP A 65 -10.66 3.69 -0.63
C ASP A 65 -11.48 2.40 -0.44
N ALA A 66 -12.62 2.48 0.23
CA ALA A 66 -13.51 1.35 0.50
C ALA A 66 -13.88 0.53 -0.75
N THR A 67 -13.99 1.18 -1.92
CA THR A 67 -14.30 0.51 -3.19
C THR A 67 -13.13 -0.35 -3.65
N LEU A 68 -11.90 0.15 -3.53
CA LEU A 68 -10.69 -0.55 -3.95
C LEU A 68 -10.20 -1.56 -2.91
N ALA A 69 -10.38 -1.22 -1.63
CA ALA A 69 -9.96 -2.02 -0.49
C ALA A 69 -10.96 -3.13 -0.15
N GLY A 70 -12.14 -3.18 -0.77
CA GLY A 70 -13.16 -4.21 -0.51
C GLY A 70 -13.66 -4.23 0.94
N GLY A 71 -13.54 -3.11 1.66
CA GLY A 71 -13.80 -3.02 3.09
C GLY A 71 -14.97 -2.09 3.40
N PRO A 72 -15.84 -2.43 4.37
CA PRO A 72 -16.80 -1.49 4.92
C PRO A 72 -16.03 -0.48 5.78
N ASP A 73 -15.90 0.76 5.30
CA ASP A 73 -15.47 1.83 6.18
C ASP A 73 -16.67 2.29 7.02
N GLY A 74 -16.50 2.29 8.33
CA GLY A 74 -17.42 2.91 9.27
C GLY A 74 -18.60 2.03 9.64
N ASP A 75 -18.65 1.70 10.93
CA ASP A 75 -19.85 1.45 11.73
C ASP A 75 -20.79 0.33 11.22
N GLY A 76 -21.03 -0.67 12.07
CA GLY A 76 -21.81 -1.85 11.73
C GLY A 76 -23.13 -1.59 10.99
N GLU A 77 -23.47 -2.61 10.21
CA GLU A 77 -24.76 -2.87 9.57
C GLU A 77 -24.95 -2.33 8.14
N THR A 78 -25.08 -3.27 7.21
CA THR A 78 -25.53 -3.14 5.82
C THR A 78 -24.50 -2.84 4.73
N ALA A 79 -23.54 -3.75 4.56
CA ALA A 79 -23.13 -4.09 3.20
C ALA A 79 -24.21 -4.99 2.57
N PRO A 80 -24.77 -4.67 1.39
CA PRO A 80 -25.67 -5.59 0.69
C PRO A 80 -24.90 -6.87 0.37
N ALA A 81 -25.54 -8.02 0.64
CA ALA A 81 -25.02 -9.38 0.56
C ALA A 81 -24.48 -9.84 -0.82
N ASN A 82 -24.26 -8.90 -1.75
CA ASN A 82 -23.77 -9.15 -3.10
C ASN A 82 -22.45 -8.42 -3.43
N ARG A 83 -21.73 -7.87 -2.43
CA ARG A 83 -20.35 -7.36 -2.59
C ARG A 83 -19.27 -8.32 -2.06
N LEU A 84 -19.66 -9.55 -1.73
CA LEU A 84 -18.77 -10.62 -1.27
C LEU A 84 -18.16 -11.45 -2.41
N THR A 85 -18.25 -10.99 -3.67
CA THR A 85 -18.04 -11.86 -4.84
C THR A 85 -17.05 -11.36 -5.90
N LEU A 86 -16.22 -10.34 -5.67
CA LEU A 86 -15.31 -9.88 -6.75
C LEU A 86 -13.90 -9.40 -6.34
N ILE A 87 -13.42 -9.66 -5.11
CA ILE A 87 -11.97 -9.57 -4.86
C ILE A 87 -11.43 -10.95 -4.51
N GLN A 88 -11.12 -11.72 -5.56
CA GLN A 88 -10.12 -12.78 -5.44
C GLN A 88 -8.77 -12.09 -5.14
N ASP A 89 -8.38 -12.04 -3.87
CA ASP A 89 -7.13 -11.47 -3.38
C ASP A 89 -7.03 -9.93 -3.49
N PRO A 90 -6.88 -9.18 -2.39
CA PRO A 90 -6.62 -7.73 -2.37
C PRO A 90 -5.19 -7.44 -2.86
N TYR A 91 -4.83 -7.95 -4.04
CA TYR A 91 -3.47 -7.98 -4.55
C TYR A 91 -2.92 -6.57 -4.73
N TRP A 92 -3.61 -5.70 -5.48
CA TRP A 92 -3.15 -4.32 -5.71
C TRP A 92 -3.14 -3.49 -4.42
N VAL A 93 -4.12 -3.71 -3.55
CA VAL A 93 -4.17 -3.05 -2.23
C VAL A 93 -2.96 -3.45 -1.39
N SER A 94 -2.63 -4.74 -1.36
CA SER A 94 -1.46 -5.27 -0.67
C SER A 94 -0.16 -4.69 -1.25
N ARG A 95 -0.06 -4.59 -2.57
CA ARG A 95 1.10 -3.99 -3.23
C ARG A 95 1.24 -2.51 -2.91
N CYS A 96 0.16 -1.74 -2.94
CA CYS A 96 0.16 -0.33 -2.56
C CYS A 96 0.55 -0.16 -1.09
N ALA A 97 -0.01 -0.97 -0.19
CA ALA A 97 0.33 -0.92 1.24
C ALA A 97 1.79 -1.26 1.50
N PHE A 98 2.36 -2.25 0.83
CA PHE A 98 3.79 -2.55 0.95
C PHE A 98 4.68 -1.45 0.37
N SER A 99 4.34 -0.90 -0.81
CA SER A 99 5.08 0.22 -1.39
C SER A 99 5.03 1.46 -0.51
N ALA A 100 3.85 1.84 -0.01
CA ALA A 100 3.70 2.95 0.94
C ALA A 100 4.45 2.67 2.24
N GLY A 101 4.34 1.45 2.78
CA GLY A 101 5.05 1.03 3.99
C GLY A 101 6.57 1.16 3.84
N ASP A 102 7.15 0.65 2.75
CA ASP A 102 8.59 0.76 2.47
C ASP A 102 9.04 2.22 2.34
N MET A 103 8.23 3.08 1.71
CA MET A 103 8.54 4.50 1.59
C MET A 103 8.50 5.21 2.94
N LEU A 104 7.48 4.94 3.76
CA LEU A 104 7.32 5.50 5.10
C LEU A 104 8.44 5.02 6.03
N GLU A 105 8.86 3.76 5.93
CA GLU A 105 10.03 3.25 6.67
C GLU A 105 11.32 3.99 6.29
N ARG A 106 11.55 4.27 5.00
CA ARG A 106 12.71 5.06 4.54
C ARG A 106 12.67 6.51 5.06
N GLN A 107 11.48 7.05 5.28
CA GLN A 107 11.27 8.39 5.84
C GLN A 107 11.33 8.43 7.38
N GLY A 108 11.41 7.28 8.05
CA GLY A 108 11.35 7.18 9.51
C GLY A 108 9.92 7.24 10.10
N GLU A 109 8.90 7.24 9.25
CA GLU A 109 7.48 7.34 9.61
C GLU A 109 6.89 5.97 9.97
N TYR A 110 7.49 5.31 10.96
CA TYR A 110 7.22 3.90 11.28
C TYR A 110 5.77 3.64 11.71
N MET A 111 5.15 4.57 12.43
CA MET A 111 3.74 4.43 12.84
C MET A 111 2.80 4.39 11.63
N GLN A 112 3.10 5.17 10.60
CA GLN A 112 2.31 5.19 9.38
C GLN A 112 2.53 3.90 8.58
N ALA A 113 3.78 3.42 8.49
CA ALA A 113 4.10 2.14 7.85
C ALA A 113 3.37 0.96 8.52
N ILE A 114 3.34 0.93 9.86
CA ILE A 114 2.60 -0.07 10.63
C ILE A 114 1.11 -0.05 10.29
N ARG A 115 0.50 1.14 10.12
CA ARG A 115 -0.91 1.24 9.70
C ARG A 115 -1.14 0.62 8.33
N MET A 116 -0.24 0.84 7.37
CA MET A 116 -0.33 0.22 6.04
C MET A 116 -0.31 -1.32 6.13
N TYR A 117 0.64 -1.91 6.87
CA TYR A 117 0.70 -3.37 7.02
C TYR A 117 -0.49 -3.94 7.78
N ARG A 118 -0.98 -3.25 8.82
CA ARG A 118 -2.19 -3.66 9.54
C ARG A 118 -3.40 -3.74 8.62
N ARG A 119 -3.52 -2.80 7.68
CA ARG A 119 -4.61 -2.83 6.69
C ARG A 119 -4.55 -4.10 5.83
N VAL A 120 -3.38 -4.51 5.37
CA VAL A 120 -3.21 -5.78 4.63
C VAL A 120 -3.64 -6.99 5.46
N VAL A 121 -3.25 -7.04 6.75
CA VAL A 121 -3.65 -8.13 7.65
C VAL A 121 -5.18 -8.18 7.84
N GLN A 122 -5.83 -7.03 7.98
CA GLN A 122 -7.30 -6.95 8.14
C GLN A 122 -8.05 -7.43 6.89
N LEU A 123 -7.52 -7.13 5.70
CA LEU A 123 -8.11 -7.57 4.43
C LEU A 123 -7.88 -9.07 4.17
N GLY A 124 -6.89 -9.67 4.83
CA GLY A 124 -6.56 -11.07 4.66
C GLY A 124 -5.93 -11.38 3.31
N GLY A 125 -5.96 -12.65 2.90
CA GLY A 125 -5.38 -13.12 1.65
C GLY A 125 -3.90 -13.50 1.76
N SER A 126 -3.27 -13.77 0.61
CA SER A 126 -1.91 -14.32 0.52
C SER A 126 -0.83 -13.39 1.08
N ALA A 127 -1.08 -12.08 1.08
CA ALA A 127 -0.16 -11.06 1.56
C ALA A 127 -0.17 -10.87 3.10
N ALA A 128 -1.19 -11.38 3.81
CA ALA A 128 -1.35 -11.15 5.24
C ALA A 128 -0.19 -11.72 6.08
N ASP A 129 0.35 -12.88 5.69
CA ASP A 129 1.49 -13.49 6.38
C ASP A 129 2.76 -12.64 6.29
N GLU A 130 3.02 -12.06 5.11
CA GLU A 130 4.14 -11.15 4.92
C GLU A 130 3.94 -9.87 5.73
N ALA A 131 2.74 -9.29 5.71
CA ALA A 131 2.43 -8.11 6.51
C ALA A 131 2.64 -8.38 8.02
N ASN A 132 2.23 -9.55 8.51
CA ASN A 132 2.46 -9.99 9.88
C ASN A 132 3.96 -10.12 10.21
N ARG A 133 4.77 -10.68 9.30
CA ARG A 133 6.23 -10.74 9.47
C ARG A 133 6.83 -9.34 9.61
N ARG A 134 6.41 -8.39 8.76
CA ARG A 134 6.88 -7.01 8.81
C ARG A 134 6.50 -6.32 10.12
N LEU A 135 5.27 -6.51 10.60
CA LEU A 135 4.80 -5.99 11.89
C LEU A 135 5.59 -6.55 13.08
N ARG A 136 5.90 -7.85 13.09
CA ARG A 136 6.71 -8.47 14.16
C ARG A 136 8.11 -7.87 14.26
N ARG A 137 8.74 -7.54 13.13
CA ARG A 137 10.05 -6.86 13.13
C ARG A 137 10.00 -5.52 13.86
N TRP A 138 8.89 -4.80 13.75
CA TRP A 138 8.72 -3.52 14.44
C TRP A 138 8.46 -3.69 15.93
N ASN A 139 7.62 -4.64 16.34
CA ASN A 139 7.41 -4.94 17.76
C ASN A 139 8.73 -5.32 18.47
N GLN A 140 9.53 -6.19 17.84
CA GLN A 140 10.84 -6.57 18.40
C GLN A 140 11.82 -5.40 18.50
N ARG A 141 11.79 -4.45 17.57
CA ARG A 141 12.64 -3.25 17.62
C ARG A 141 12.24 -2.30 18.75
N VAL A 142 10.93 -2.16 19.01
CA VAL A 142 10.43 -1.37 20.14
C VAL A 142 10.85 -2.04 21.45
N ASP A 143 10.65 -3.35 21.58
CA ASP A 143 11.02 -4.12 22.79
C ASP A 143 12.53 -4.01 23.08
N VAL A 144 13.38 -4.12 22.05
CA VAL A 144 14.85 -3.99 22.19
C VAL A 144 15.26 -2.56 22.56
N ALA A 145 14.60 -1.53 22.00
CA ALA A 145 14.86 -0.14 22.34
C ALA A 145 14.49 0.17 23.80
N GLU A 146 13.35 -0.35 24.28
CA GLU A 146 12.92 -0.22 25.68
C GLU A 146 13.85 -0.98 26.64
N ALA A 147 14.28 -2.20 26.28
CA ALA A 147 15.23 -2.98 27.06
C ALA A 147 16.62 -2.32 27.18
N THR A 148 17.07 -1.64 26.12
CA THR A 148 18.37 -0.93 26.14
C THR A 148 18.27 0.37 26.95
N ASN A 149 17.13 1.07 26.89
CA ASN A 149 16.91 2.29 27.66
C ASN A 149 16.79 2.01 29.16
N THR A 150 16.13 0.91 29.55
CA THR A 150 16.05 0.47 30.94
C THR A 150 17.39 -0.01 31.49
N ALA A 151 18.20 -0.71 30.69
CA ALA A 151 19.56 -1.11 31.08
C ALA A 151 20.50 0.10 31.28
N ASN A 152 20.43 1.11 30.41
CA ASN A 152 21.20 2.35 30.57
C ASN A 152 20.76 3.15 31.81
N MET A 153 19.47 3.17 32.16
CA MET A 153 19.00 3.82 33.39
C MET A 153 19.39 3.05 34.66
N ALA A 154 19.53 1.73 34.58
CA ALA A 154 19.95 0.88 35.71
C ALA A 154 21.47 0.87 35.94
N GLY A 155 22.29 1.23 34.94
CA GLY A 155 23.75 1.27 35.00
C GLY A 155 24.37 2.60 35.43
N VAL A 156 23.56 3.59 35.84
CA VAL A 156 24.01 4.94 36.27
C VAL A 156 24.13 5.06 37.81
N ASN A 157 24.11 3.95 38.55
CA ASN A 157 24.36 3.94 40.00
C ASN A 157 25.76 3.46 40.36
#